data_AF-A0A939RFB0-F1
#
_entry.id   AF-A0A939RFB0-F1
#
_cell.length_a   1.000
_cell.length_b   1.000
_cell.length_c   1.000
_cell.angle_alpha   90.00
_cell.angle_beta   90.00
_cell.angle_gamma   90.00
#
_symmetry.space_group_name_H-M   'P 1'
#
loop_
_entity.id
_entity.type
_entity.pdbx_description
1 polymer ?
#
loop_
_entity_poly.entity_id
_entity_poly.type
_entity_poly.pdbx_seq_one_letter_code
_entity_poly.pdbx_strand_id
1 'polypeptide(L)'
;TDYTDGLALQALKVIFEYLPIAYEDGTNVVAREKMANAATLAGMAFANAFLGVCHSMAHKLGAYHHIAHGVANALMLEEVIRFNSKEAPTKMGTFSQYDHPKALRRYAEIAEYLGLPVKSSKKLTSDEAKVEALIAAVNDLKDKIGIKKTIKDYVPDEAEFLKTLDEMSENAFDDQCTGANPRYPLISEIKQMFLNAYYGKHEEV
;
A
#
# COMPACT_ATOMS: atom_id res chain seq x y z
N THR A 1 -6.15 -0.87 -16.15
CA THR A 1 -6.83 -1.07 -17.46
C THR A 1 -7.15 -2.53 -17.59
N ASP A 2 -8.07 -2.94 -18.47
CA ASP A 2 -8.45 -4.36 -18.58
C ASP A 2 -7.25 -5.31 -18.78
N TYR A 3 -6.21 -4.85 -19.50
CA TYR A 3 -4.95 -5.59 -19.68
C TYR A 3 -4.14 -5.80 -18.39
N THR A 4 -4.12 -4.79 -17.51
CA THR A 4 -3.25 -4.77 -16.32
C THR A 4 -3.97 -5.25 -15.06
N ASP A 5 -5.28 -5.04 -14.98
CA ASP A 5 -6.10 -5.39 -13.82
C ASP A 5 -6.09 -6.91 -13.57
N GLY A 6 -6.21 -7.73 -14.62
CA GLY A 6 -6.15 -9.19 -14.49
C GLY A 6 -4.80 -9.70 -13.99
N LEU A 7 -3.70 -9.09 -14.45
CA LEU A 7 -2.34 -9.43 -14.02
C LEU A 7 -2.13 -9.08 -12.54
N ALA A 8 -2.58 -7.90 -12.11
CA ALA A 8 -2.48 -7.44 -10.73
C ALA A 8 -3.30 -8.32 -9.77
N LEU A 9 -4.55 -8.64 -10.14
CA LEU A 9 -5.42 -9.50 -9.32
C LEU A 9 -4.86 -10.92 -9.19
N GLN A 10 -4.36 -11.51 -10.28
CA GLN A 10 -3.74 -12.83 -10.24
C GLN A 10 -2.46 -12.83 -9.39
N ALA A 11 -1.63 -11.79 -9.50
CA ALA A 11 -0.45 -11.64 -8.65
C ALA A 11 -0.83 -11.56 -7.17
N LEU A 12 -1.81 -10.72 -6.81
CA LEU A 12 -2.30 -10.59 -5.43
C LEU A 12 -2.78 -11.93 -4.86
N LYS A 13 -3.61 -12.66 -5.59
CA LYS A 13 -4.11 -13.97 -5.15
C LYS A 13 -2.99 -14.96 -4.85
N VAL A 14 -2.02 -15.05 -5.76
CA VAL A 14 -0.86 -15.95 -5.58
C VAL A 14 0.01 -15.50 -4.40
N ILE A 15 0.20 -14.20 -4.19
CA ILE A 15 0.94 -13.66 -3.04
C ILE A 15 0.26 -14.03 -1.72
N PHE A 16 -1.04 -13.80 -1.59
CA PHE A 16 -1.78 -14.13 -0.36
C PHE A 16 -1.74 -15.63 -0.03
N GLU A 17 -1.72 -16.49 -1.04
CA GLU A 17 -1.69 -17.94 -0.87
C GLU A 17 -0.27 -18.46 -0.53
N TYR A 18 0.75 -18.03 -1.27
CA TYR A 18 2.07 -18.67 -1.23
C TYR A 18 3.15 -17.89 -0.47
N LEU A 19 2.98 -16.59 -0.20
CA LEU A 19 4.00 -15.82 0.50
C LEU A 19 4.21 -16.33 1.95
N PRO A 20 3.17 -16.59 2.76
CA PRO A 20 3.38 -17.15 4.11
C PRO A 20 4.12 -18.49 4.07
N ILE A 21 3.76 -19.36 3.12
CA ILE A 21 4.37 -20.68 2.95
C ILE A 21 5.86 -20.55 2.59
N ALA A 22 6.19 -19.68 1.64
CA ALA A 22 7.56 -19.45 1.21
C ALA A 22 8.44 -18.79 2.28
N TYR A 23 7.82 -18.07 3.23
CA TYR A 23 8.49 -17.44 4.37
C TYR A 23 8.74 -18.46 5.49
N GLU A 24 7.72 -19.24 5.86
CA GLU A 24 7.81 -20.25 6.92
C GLU A 24 8.71 -21.42 6.53
N ASP A 25 8.58 -21.92 5.30
CA ASP A 25 9.44 -22.95 4.73
C ASP A 25 10.13 -22.44 3.46
N GLY A 26 11.32 -21.89 3.66
CA GLY A 26 12.16 -21.38 2.57
C GLY A 26 12.61 -22.45 1.56
N THR A 27 12.44 -23.74 1.86
CA THR A 27 12.79 -24.87 0.97
C THR A 27 11.62 -25.34 0.12
N ASN A 28 10.41 -24.82 0.34
CA ASN A 28 9.24 -25.14 -0.46
C ASN A 28 9.37 -24.56 -1.88
N VAL A 29 9.86 -25.38 -2.81
CA VAL A 29 10.13 -24.98 -4.20
C VAL A 29 8.89 -24.50 -4.95
N VAL A 30 7.71 -25.06 -4.66
CA VAL A 30 6.46 -24.65 -5.30
C VAL A 30 6.07 -23.24 -4.84
N ALA A 31 6.11 -22.97 -3.54
CA ALA A 31 5.80 -21.64 -3.01
C ALA A 31 6.80 -20.59 -3.53
N ARG A 32 8.09 -20.92 -3.59
CA ARG A 32 9.13 -20.07 -4.17
C ARG A 32 8.89 -19.76 -5.65
N GLU A 33 8.56 -20.76 -6.45
CA GLU A 33 8.24 -20.58 -7.87
C GLU A 33 6.99 -19.71 -8.06
N LYS A 34 5.93 -19.98 -7.30
CA LYS A 34 4.69 -19.20 -7.34
C LYS A 34 4.94 -17.74 -6.97
N MET A 35 5.75 -17.47 -5.97
CA MET A 35 6.14 -16.10 -5.60
C MET A 35 6.98 -15.40 -6.67
N ALA A 36 7.93 -16.10 -7.30
CA ALA A 36 8.71 -15.54 -8.42
C ALA A 36 7.81 -15.16 -9.61
N ASN A 37 6.86 -16.02 -9.96
CA ASN A 37 5.88 -15.75 -11.00
C ASN A 37 4.95 -14.59 -10.62
N ALA A 38 4.43 -14.56 -9.39
CA ALA A 38 3.54 -13.51 -8.93
C ALA A 38 4.21 -12.13 -8.93
N ALA A 39 5.47 -12.04 -8.49
CA ALA A 39 6.24 -10.80 -8.55
C ALA A 39 6.43 -10.31 -9.99
N THR A 40 6.68 -11.23 -10.92
CA THR A 40 6.81 -10.90 -12.35
C THR A 40 5.49 -10.46 -12.98
N LEU A 41 4.38 -11.10 -12.63
CA LEU A 41 3.02 -10.70 -13.05
C LEU A 41 2.69 -9.29 -12.55
N ALA A 42 3.00 -8.98 -11.29
CA ALA A 42 2.87 -7.62 -10.75
C ALA A 42 3.75 -6.63 -11.54
N GLY A 43 4.98 -7.02 -11.89
CA GLY A 43 5.89 -6.29 -12.78
C GLY A 43 5.25 -5.91 -14.11
N MET A 44 4.63 -6.88 -14.79
CA MET A 44 3.93 -6.62 -16.05
C MET A 44 2.74 -5.66 -15.89
N ALA A 45 2.05 -5.70 -14.75
CA ALA A 45 0.98 -4.77 -14.46
C ALA A 45 1.51 -3.35 -14.22
N PHE A 46 2.40 -3.16 -13.24
CA PHE A 46 2.89 -1.83 -12.88
C PHE A 46 3.84 -1.22 -13.91
N ALA A 47 4.48 -2.02 -14.78
CA ALA A 47 5.25 -1.50 -15.90
C ALA A 47 4.40 -0.68 -16.89
N ASN A 48 3.08 -0.92 -16.91
CA ASN A 48 2.13 -0.25 -17.81
C ASN A 48 1.15 0.67 -17.06
N ALA A 49 0.79 0.31 -15.82
CA ALA A 49 -0.13 1.08 -14.98
C ALA A 49 0.58 2.03 -14.01
N PHE A 50 1.92 2.01 -13.98
CA PHE A 50 2.75 2.66 -12.97
C PHE A 50 2.37 2.21 -11.55
N LEU A 51 2.67 3.04 -10.55
CA LEU A 51 2.51 2.73 -9.14
C LEU A 51 1.66 3.84 -8.49
N GLY A 52 2.06 4.31 -7.31
CA GLY A 52 1.38 5.38 -6.60
C GLY A 52 2.22 5.86 -5.42
N VAL A 53 1.59 6.66 -4.56
CA VAL A 53 2.27 7.40 -3.49
C VAL A 53 2.92 6.48 -2.44
N CYS A 54 2.48 5.22 -2.31
CA CYS A 54 3.14 4.24 -1.44
C CYS A 54 4.61 4.04 -1.82
N HIS A 55 4.91 3.90 -3.10
CA HIS A 55 6.31 3.78 -3.56
C HIS A 55 7.07 5.09 -3.39
N SER A 56 6.43 6.23 -3.71
CA SER A 56 7.04 7.54 -3.51
C SER A 56 7.53 7.73 -2.08
N MET A 57 6.67 7.42 -1.11
CA MET A 57 7.00 7.50 0.31
C MET A 57 8.03 6.44 0.72
N ALA A 58 7.89 5.20 0.24
CA ALA A 58 8.81 4.11 0.55
C ALA A 58 10.23 4.37 0.01
N HIS A 59 10.37 4.98 -1.18
CA HIS A 59 11.67 5.38 -1.73
C HIS A 59 12.39 6.32 -0.78
N LYS A 60 11.70 7.37 -0.29
CA LYS A 60 12.35 8.35 0.59
C LYS A 60 12.58 7.80 1.99
N LEU A 61 11.62 7.06 2.55
CA LEU A 61 11.81 6.37 3.82
C LEU A 61 13.05 5.44 3.79
N GLY A 62 13.22 4.67 2.71
CA GLY A 62 14.38 3.82 2.52
C GLY A 62 15.68 4.60 2.30
N ALA A 63 15.64 5.71 1.56
CA ALA A 63 16.83 6.53 1.29
C ALA A 63 17.36 7.28 2.53
N TYR A 64 16.46 7.85 3.34
CA TYR A 64 16.83 8.64 4.52
C TYR A 64 17.17 7.77 5.73
N HIS A 65 16.52 6.61 5.89
CA HIS A 65 16.64 5.79 7.10
C HIS A 65 17.13 4.36 6.85
N HIS A 66 17.62 4.08 5.63
CA HIS A 66 18.21 2.78 5.23
C HIS A 66 17.29 1.58 5.46
N ILE A 67 15.97 1.78 5.33
CA ILE A 67 14.97 0.72 5.40
C ILE A 67 14.87 0.01 4.05
N ALA A 68 14.90 -1.33 4.07
CA ALA A 68 14.72 -2.14 2.85
C ALA A 68 13.39 -1.81 2.15
N HIS A 69 13.42 -1.67 0.82
CA HIS A 69 12.30 -1.15 0.04
C HIS A 69 10.96 -1.89 0.29
N GLY A 70 10.97 -3.21 0.36
CA GLY A 70 9.76 -4.00 0.65
C GLY A 70 9.19 -3.74 2.06
N VAL A 71 10.05 -3.51 3.05
CA VAL A 71 9.66 -3.16 4.41
C VAL A 71 9.05 -1.76 4.45
N ALA A 72 9.69 -0.79 3.79
CA ALA A 72 9.17 0.57 3.70
C ALA A 72 7.78 0.62 3.05
N ASN A 73 7.56 -0.12 1.95
CA ASN A 73 6.24 -0.26 1.35
C ASN A 73 5.22 -0.89 2.31
N ALA A 74 5.59 -1.97 3.00
CA ALA A 74 4.70 -2.66 3.94
C ALA A 74 4.24 -1.74 5.10
N LEU A 75 5.14 -0.87 5.58
CA LEU A 75 4.84 0.12 6.62
C LEU A 75 3.86 1.20 6.13
N MET A 76 3.95 1.61 4.86
CA MET A 76 3.08 2.67 4.31
C MET A 76 1.75 2.17 3.74
N LEU A 77 1.64 0.87 3.44
CA LEU A 77 0.56 0.34 2.62
C LEU A 77 -0.84 0.57 3.22
N GLU A 78 -1.00 0.43 4.53
CA GLU A 78 -2.28 0.69 5.19
C GLU A 78 -2.70 2.15 5.08
N GLU A 79 -1.81 3.09 5.41
CA GLU A 79 -2.07 4.52 5.32
C GLU A 79 -2.50 4.92 3.92
N VAL A 80 -1.79 4.41 2.90
CA VAL A 80 -2.08 4.74 1.51
C VAL A 80 -3.41 4.15 1.03
N ILE A 81 -3.78 2.94 1.47
CA ILE A 81 -5.10 2.38 1.16
C ILE A 81 -6.20 3.25 1.77
N ARG A 82 -6.07 3.66 3.05
CA ARG A 82 -7.03 4.52 3.74
C ARG A 82 -7.14 5.89 3.06
N PHE A 83 -6.00 6.51 2.74
CA PHE A 83 -5.89 7.80 2.07
C PHE A 83 -6.55 7.80 0.68
N ASN A 84 -6.28 6.77 -0.14
CA ASN A 84 -6.82 6.64 -1.48
C ASN A 84 -8.30 6.25 -1.49
N SER A 85 -8.83 5.63 -0.43
CA SER A 85 -10.22 5.16 -0.37
C SER A 85 -11.23 6.25 0.01
N LYS A 86 -10.83 7.51 0.12
CA LYS A 86 -11.76 8.64 0.34
C LYS A 86 -12.55 8.92 -0.94
N GLU A 87 -13.88 8.86 -0.87
CA GLU A 87 -14.76 9.13 -2.02
C GLU A 87 -14.69 10.59 -2.51
N ALA A 88 -14.48 11.53 -1.60
CA ALA A 88 -14.38 12.96 -1.89
C ALA A 88 -12.96 13.49 -1.53
N PRO A 89 -11.93 13.15 -2.31
CA PRO A 89 -10.57 13.60 -2.03
C PRO A 89 -10.40 15.10 -2.30
N THR A 90 -9.49 15.75 -1.56
CA THR A 90 -9.11 17.16 -1.76
C THR A 90 -8.67 17.45 -3.19
N LYS A 91 -7.92 16.52 -3.79
CA LYS A 91 -7.47 16.55 -5.17
C LYS A 91 -7.52 15.14 -5.76
N MET A 92 -7.97 15.08 -7.01
CA MET A 92 -8.09 13.84 -7.77
C MET A 92 -6.90 13.66 -8.72
N GLY A 93 -6.56 12.42 -9.07
CA GLY A 93 -5.60 12.12 -10.11
C GLY A 93 -5.96 12.79 -11.44
N THR A 94 -4.94 13.17 -12.21
CA THR A 94 -5.09 14.12 -13.34
C THR A 94 -5.30 13.45 -14.71
N PHE A 95 -5.54 12.15 -14.76
CA PHE A 95 -5.69 11.40 -16.02
C PHE A 95 -7.11 11.49 -16.56
N SER A 96 -7.25 11.71 -17.87
CA SER A 96 -8.58 11.85 -18.51
C SER A 96 -9.43 10.58 -18.46
N GLN A 97 -8.81 9.39 -18.39
CA GLN A 97 -9.51 8.11 -18.21
C GLN A 97 -9.94 7.87 -16.75
N TYR A 98 -9.48 8.70 -15.82
CA TYR A 98 -9.91 8.72 -14.43
C TYR A 98 -10.99 9.80 -14.29
N ASP A 99 -12.23 9.39 -14.49
CA ASP A 99 -13.40 10.25 -14.64
C ASP A 99 -13.99 10.71 -13.29
N HIS A 100 -13.91 9.86 -12.26
CA HIS A 100 -14.26 10.19 -10.88
C HIS A 100 -13.45 9.33 -9.89
N PRO A 101 -13.38 9.69 -8.60
CA PRO A 101 -12.71 8.87 -7.59
C PRO A 101 -13.40 7.50 -7.46
N LYS A 102 -12.67 6.46 -7.88
CA LYS A 102 -13.14 5.06 -7.84
C LYS A 102 -12.23 4.13 -7.04
N ALA A 103 -11.23 4.66 -6.36
CA ALA A 103 -10.26 3.87 -5.60
C ALA A 103 -10.90 3.07 -4.47
N LEU A 104 -11.88 3.62 -3.73
CA LEU A 104 -12.67 2.87 -2.74
C LEU A 104 -13.25 1.59 -3.34
N ARG A 105 -13.98 1.74 -4.46
CA ARG A 105 -14.60 0.61 -5.16
C ARG A 105 -13.55 -0.38 -5.67
N ARG A 106 -12.43 0.11 -6.22
CA ARG A 106 -11.34 -0.73 -6.72
C ARG A 106 -10.67 -1.56 -5.62
N TYR A 107 -10.49 -1.00 -4.42
CA TYR A 107 -10.00 -1.78 -3.27
C TYR A 107 -11.03 -2.79 -2.77
N ALA A 108 -12.32 -2.45 -2.80
CA ALA A 108 -13.39 -3.38 -2.49
C ALA A 108 -13.45 -4.58 -3.48
N GLU A 109 -13.20 -4.35 -4.78
CA GLU A 109 -13.06 -5.42 -5.80
C GLU A 109 -11.92 -6.38 -5.47
N ILE A 110 -10.80 -5.88 -4.94
CA ILE A 110 -9.68 -6.73 -4.51
C ILE A 110 -10.13 -7.65 -3.37
N ALA A 111 -10.82 -7.11 -2.36
CA ALA A 111 -11.32 -7.90 -1.24
C ALA A 111 -12.29 -9.00 -1.69
N GLU A 112 -13.19 -8.68 -2.63
CA GLU A 112 -14.12 -9.63 -3.25
C GLU A 112 -13.38 -10.72 -4.04
N TYR A 113 -12.41 -10.33 -4.87
CA TYR A 113 -11.63 -11.25 -5.69
C TYR A 113 -10.82 -12.24 -4.86
N LEU A 114 -10.27 -11.77 -3.73
CA LEU A 114 -9.55 -12.59 -2.76
C LEU A 114 -10.48 -13.41 -1.85
N GLY A 115 -11.79 -13.19 -1.90
CA GLY A 115 -12.77 -13.88 -1.07
C GLY A 115 -12.62 -13.57 0.42
N LEU A 116 -12.21 -12.36 0.77
CA LEU A 116 -11.95 -11.99 2.16
C LEU A 116 -13.25 -11.94 2.99
N PRO A 117 -13.22 -12.38 4.27
CA PRO A 117 -14.38 -12.32 5.13
C PRO A 117 -14.70 -10.87 5.51
N VAL A 118 -15.85 -10.37 5.06
CA VAL A 118 -16.33 -9.01 5.35
C VAL A 118 -17.27 -9.02 6.54
N LYS A 119 -16.96 -8.24 7.57
CA LYS A 119 -17.86 -8.01 8.71
C LYS A 119 -18.84 -6.89 8.36
N SER A 120 -20.13 -7.14 8.51
CA SER A 120 -21.13 -6.08 8.36
C SER A 120 -20.95 -5.01 9.44
N SER A 121 -21.11 -3.75 9.05
CA SER A 121 -21.04 -2.60 9.94
C SER A 121 -22.24 -1.70 9.71
N LYS A 122 -22.78 -1.12 10.78
CA LYS A 122 -23.82 -0.09 10.68
C LYS A 122 -23.24 1.30 10.37
N LYS A 123 -21.93 1.48 10.51
CA LYS A 123 -21.24 2.76 10.34
C LYS A 123 -20.53 2.91 9.00
N LEU A 124 -20.25 1.80 8.33
CA LEU A 124 -19.50 1.76 7.07
C LEU A 124 -20.44 1.34 5.95
N THR A 125 -20.19 1.87 4.76
CA THR A 125 -20.76 1.34 3.53
C THR A 125 -20.25 -0.08 3.26
N SER A 126 -20.86 -0.77 2.30
CA SER A 126 -20.43 -2.11 1.88
C SER A 126 -18.98 -2.11 1.38
N ASP A 127 -18.59 -1.09 0.61
CA ASP A 127 -17.23 -1.00 0.06
C ASP A 127 -16.20 -0.58 1.12
N GLU A 128 -16.56 0.33 2.03
CA GLU A 128 -15.69 0.66 3.17
C GLU A 128 -15.42 -0.57 4.06
N ALA A 129 -16.45 -1.37 4.33
CA ALA A 129 -16.28 -2.60 5.11
C ALA A 129 -15.35 -3.63 4.41
N LYS A 130 -15.39 -3.69 3.07
CA LYS A 130 -14.47 -4.53 2.28
C LYS A 130 -13.04 -3.99 2.30
N VAL A 131 -12.87 -2.66 2.28
CA VAL A 131 -11.55 -2.04 2.43
C VAL A 131 -10.95 -2.34 3.80
N GLU A 132 -11.73 -2.27 4.89
CA GLU A 132 -11.25 -2.67 6.21
C GLU A 132 -10.87 -4.16 6.26
N ALA A 133 -11.63 -5.03 5.57
CA ALA A 133 -11.28 -6.44 5.45
C ALA A 133 -9.95 -6.65 4.68
N LEU A 134 -9.72 -5.88 3.60
CA LEU A 134 -8.45 -5.88 2.87
C LEU A 134 -7.29 -5.41 3.74
N ILE A 135 -7.44 -4.30 4.45
CA ILE A 135 -6.43 -3.78 5.36
C ILE A 135 -6.10 -4.81 6.45
N ALA A 136 -7.12 -5.43 7.05
CA ALA A 136 -6.93 -6.48 8.04
C ALA A 136 -6.15 -7.67 7.48
N ALA A 137 -6.47 -8.13 6.26
CA ALA A 137 -5.76 -9.23 5.60
C ALA A 137 -4.30 -8.86 5.27
N VAL A 138 -4.04 -7.63 4.82
CA VAL A 138 -2.68 -7.11 4.59
C VAL A 138 -1.89 -7.07 5.90
N ASN A 139 -2.51 -6.61 7.00
CA ASN A 139 -1.86 -6.55 8.30
C ASN A 139 -1.57 -7.93 8.88
N ASP A 140 -2.48 -8.89 8.74
CA ASP A 140 -2.24 -10.30 9.10
C ASP A 140 -1.11 -10.92 8.28
N LEU A 141 -1.07 -10.64 6.97
CA LEU A 141 0.02 -11.09 6.11
C LEU A 141 1.36 -10.52 6.58
N LYS A 142 1.43 -9.20 6.84
CA LYS A 142 2.64 -8.53 7.37
C LYS A 142 3.14 -9.20 8.66
N ASP A 143 2.24 -9.56 9.56
CA ASP A 143 2.60 -10.23 10.81
C ASP A 143 3.17 -11.62 10.57
N LYS A 144 2.55 -12.41 9.69
CA LYS A 144 3.02 -13.75 9.31
C LYS A 144 4.42 -13.75 8.70
N ILE A 145 4.80 -12.68 8.03
CA ILE A 145 6.12 -12.53 7.39
C ILE A 145 7.10 -11.66 8.20
N GLY A 146 6.79 -11.37 9.46
CA GLY A 146 7.72 -10.74 10.39
C GLY A 146 7.98 -9.24 10.16
N ILE A 147 7.06 -8.52 9.52
CA ILE A 147 7.14 -7.06 9.41
C ILE A 147 6.75 -6.44 10.75
N LYS A 148 7.62 -5.58 11.31
CA LYS A 148 7.29 -4.85 12.55
C LYS A 148 6.21 -3.80 12.26
N LYS A 149 5.49 -3.40 13.30
CA LYS A 149 4.22 -2.66 13.16
C LYS A 149 4.40 -1.23 12.68
N THR A 150 5.48 -0.56 13.09
CA THR A 150 5.64 0.89 12.90
C THR A 150 7.02 1.25 12.36
N ILE A 151 7.14 2.45 11.78
CA ILE A 151 8.46 2.98 11.40
C ILE A 151 9.34 3.14 12.64
N LYS A 152 8.78 3.50 13.81
CA LYS A 152 9.51 3.63 15.08
C LYS A 152 10.23 2.35 15.51
N ASP A 153 9.70 1.18 15.15
CA ASP A 153 10.34 -0.11 15.42
C ASP A 153 11.62 -0.37 14.57
N TYR A 154 11.81 0.42 13.52
CA TYR A 154 13.00 0.41 12.64
C TYR A 154 13.86 1.66 12.81
N VAL A 155 13.26 2.80 13.14
CA VAL A 155 13.90 4.11 13.35
C VAL A 155 13.54 4.62 14.75
N PRO A 156 14.20 4.11 15.80
CA PRO A 156 13.83 4.40 17.19
C PRO A 156 14.16 5.83 17.62
N ASP A 157 15.07 6.53 16.92
CA ASP A 157 15.36 7.94 17.15
C ASP A 157 14.28 8.82 16.51
N GLU A 158 13.34 9.25 17.34
CA GLU A 158 12.23 10.11 16.94
C GLU A 158 12.69 11.50 16.49
N ALA A 159 13.76 12.03 17.10
CA ALA A 159 14.28 13.35 16.73
C ALA A 159 14.92 13.31 15.34
N GLU A 160 15.64 12.22 15.01
CA GLU A 160 16.19 12.00 13.67
C GLU A 160 15.08 11.90 12.61
N PHE A 161 14.04 11.11 12.87
CA PHE A 161 12.90 10.98 11.96
C PHE A 161 12.16 12.31 11.74
N LEU A 162 11.84 13.03 12.82
CA LEU A 162 11.13 14.31 12.72
C LEU A 162 11.96 15.38 12.02
N LYS A 163 13.29 15.33 12.13
CA LYS A 163 14.20 16.26 11.46
C LYS A 163 14.18 16.12 9.94
N THR A 164 14.04 14.89 9.41
CA THR A 164 14.04 14.62 7.96
C THR A 164 12.64 14.64 7.35
N LEU A 165 11.58 14.57 8.17
CA LEU A 165 10.19 14.39 7.76
C LEU A 165 9.69 15.40 6.72
N ASP A 166 10.01 16.68 6.87
CA ASP A 166 9.54 17.73 5.95
C ASP A 166 10.12 17.54 4.55
N GLU A 167 11.45 17.46 4.45
CA GLU A 167 12.15 17.22 3.19
C GLU A 167 11.77 15.87 2.57
N MET A 168 11.60 14.83 3.39
CA MET A 168 11.15 13.51 2.96
C MET A 168 9.74 13.56 2.34
N SER A 169 8.85 14.41 2.88
CA SER A 169 7.48 14.57 2.37
C SER A 169 7.43 15.34 1.06
N GLU A 170 8.23 16.40 0.92
CA GLU A 170 8.40 17.14 -0.33
C GLU A 170 8.98 16.24 -1.42
N ASN A 171 10.06 15.53 -1.12
CA ASN A 171 10.70 14.63 -2.09
C ASN A 171 9.77 13.46 -2.49
N ALA A 172 8.90 12.99 -1.60
CA ALA A 172 7.89 11.98 -1.95
C ALA A 172 6.80 12.57 -2.84
N PHE A 173 6.40 13.83 -2.64
CA PHE A 173 5.49 14.52 -3.55
C PHE A 173 6.10 14.62 -4.97
N ASP A 174 7.39 14.98 -5.06
CA ASP A 174 8.12 15.14 -6.32
C ASP A 174 8.53 13.83 -7.01
N ASP A 175 8.32 12.68 -6.38
CA ASP A 175 8.63 11.37 -6.97
C ASP A 175 7.71 11.05 -8.15
N GLN A 176 8.27 10.51 -9.24
CA GLN A 176 7.49 10.16 -10.44
C GLN A 176 6.31 9.22 -10.15
N CYS A 177 6.42 8.35 -9.13
CA CYS A 177 5.35 7.42 -8.80
C CYS A 177 4.07 8.15 -8.32
N THR A 178 4.19 9.36 -7.77
CA THR A 178 3.06 10.14 -7.24
C THR A 178 2.10 10.56 -8.34
N GLY A 179 2.62 10.82 -9.55
CA GLY A 179 1.81 11.28 -10.68
C GLY A 179 0.68 10.31 -11.08
N ALA A 180 0.88 9.01 -10.86
CA ALA A 180 -0.11 7.97 -11.17
C ALA A 180 -1.12 7.69 -10.05
N ASN A 181 -0.95 8.28 -8.87
CA ASN A 181 -1.80 7.99 -7.71
C ASN A 181 -3.25 8.53 -7.91
N PRO A 182 -4.29 7.77 -7.52
CA PRO A 182 -5.68 8.16 -7.77
C PRO A 182 -6.14 9.42 -7.01
N ARG A 183 -5.52 9.71 -5.86
CA ARG A 183 -5.65 10.96 -5.11
C ARG A 183 -4.33 11.72 -5.24
N TYR A 184 -4.33 12.91 -5.86
CA TYR A 184 -3.10 13.68 -5.99
C TYR A 184 -2.78 14.34 -4.63
N PRO A 185 -1.72 13.92 -3.92
CA PRO A 185 -1.57 14.29 -2.53
C PRO A 185 -1.13 15.74 -2.33
N LEU A 186 -1.44 16.31 -1.17
CA LEU A 186 -0.73 17.46 -0.63
C LEU A 186 0.50 16.99 0.16
N ILE A 187 1.54 17.84 0.23
CA ILE A 187 2.71 17.56 1.07
C ILE A 187 2.32 17.35 2.54
N SER A 188 1.35 18.12 3.04
CA SER A 188 0.82 17.96 4.41
C SER A 188 0.13 16.61 4.63
N GLU A 189 -0.54 16.08 3.61
CA GLU A 189 -1.20 14.77 3.67
C GLU A 189 -0.15 13.64 3.70
N ILE A 190 0.90 13.75 2.89
CA ILE A 190 2.06 12.83 2.92
C ILE A 190 2.74 12.84 4.29
N LYS A 191 3.00 14.04 4.83
CA LYS A 191 3.60 14.22 6.15
C LYS A 191 2.77 13.54 7.24
N GLN A 192 1.45 13.69 7.20
CA GLN A 192 0.57 13.06 8.17
C GLN A 192 0.58 11.53 8.05
N MET A 193 0.56 10.97 6.83
CA MET A 193 0.70 9.52 6.62
C MET A 193 2.02 8.97 7.18
N PHE A 194 3.13 9.70 7.05
CA PHE A 194 4.40 9.32 7.67
C PHE A 194 4.33 9.30 9.20
N LEU A 195 3.70 10.31 9.81
CA LEU A 195 3.50 10.37 11.27
C LEU A 195 2.62 9.23 11.76
N ASN A 196 1.52 8.97 11.05
CA ASN A 196 0.62 7.84 11.32
C ASN A 196 1.38 6.51 11.30
N ALA A 197 2.14 6.24 10.24
CA ALA A 197 2.96 5.03 10.12
C ALA A 197 4.11 4.95 11.15
N TYR A 198 4.63 6.10 11.59
CA TYR A 198 5.66 6.15 12.63
C TYR A 198 5.13 5.81 14.01
N TYR A 199 3.98 6.36 14.40
CA TYR A 199 3.39 6.14 15.72
C TYR A 199 2.41 4.96 15.78
N GLY A 200 2.07 4.33 14.65
CA GLY A 200 1.02 3.31 14.59
C GLY A 200 -0.36 3.88 14.88
N LYS A 201 -0.62 5.11 14.41
CA LYS A 201 -1.91 5.80 14.53
C LYS A 201 -2.54 5.93 13.14
N HIS A 202 -3.84 6.19 13.10
CA HIS A 202 -4.59 6.41 11.86
C HIS A 202 -5.41 7.71 11.96
N GLU A 203 -4.72 8.82 12.23
CA GLU A 203 -5.35 10.14 12.21
C GLU A 203 -5.79 10.48 10.78
N GLU A 204 -6.89 11.19 10.62
CA GLU A 204 -7.45 11.46 9.30
C GLU A 204 -6.53 12.34 8.44
N VAL A 205 -6.42 11.98 7.16
CA VAL A 205 -5.55 12.60 6.14
C VAL A 205 -6.37 13.17 4.99
#